data_AF-A0A518ELU6-F1
#
_entry.id   AF-A0A518ELU6-F1
#
_cell.length_a   1.000
_cell.length_b   1.000
_cell.length_c   1.000
_cell.angle_alpha   90.00
_cell.angle_beta   90.00
_cell.angle_gamma   90.00
#
_symmetry.space_group_name_H-M   'P 1'
#
loop_
_entity.id
_entity.type
_entity.pdbx_description
1 polymer ?
#
loop_
_entity_poly.entity_id
_entity_poly.type
_entity_poly.pdbx_seq_one_letter_code
_entity_poly.pdbx_strand_id
1 'polypeptide(L)'
;MRANPIRFTLVPALALGAAGVAVAQSFGDVDPGVGWVLGINLGTYPTWWIDKRQAKRSGFRVPEWTLHLLSMVGGGPAAVLAMRTLRHKTRKRVFQILHPLLAALNVAALGWWLMQ
;
A
#
# COMPACT_ATOMS: atom_id res chain seq x y z
N MET A 1 23.46 -8.08 -11.57
CA MET A 1 22.39 -8.81 -10.85
C MET A 1 21.05 -8.14 -11.18
N ARG A 2 20.10 -8.83 -11.83
CA ARG A 2 18.78 -8.27 -12.13
C ARG A 2 17.97 -8.22 -10.82
N ALA A 3 17.87 -7.05 -10.19
CA ALA A 3 17.08 -6.89 -8.97
C ALA A 3 15.61 -7.21 -9.28
N ASN A 4 15.05 -8.21 -8.61
CA ASN A 4 13.63 -8.55 -8.76
C ASN A 4 12.79 -7.48 -8.03
N PRO A 5 12.08 -6.59 -8.75
CA PRO A 5 11.39 -5.46 -8.13
C PRO A 5 10.39 -5.90 -7.05
N ILE A 6 9.82 -7.10 -7.15
CA ILE A 6 8.86 -7.66 -6.19
C ILE A 6 9.50 -7.82 -4.80
N ARG A 7 10.73 -8.34 -4.73
CA ARG A 7 11.42 -8.57 -3.45
C ARG A 7 11.79 -7.26 -2.76
N PHE A 8 11.93 -6.18 -3.51
CA PHE A 8 12.30 -4.86 -2.98
C PHE A 8 11.10 -3.95 -2.69
N THR A 9 9.87 -4.35 -3.05
CA THR A 9 8.67 -3.53 -2.84
C THR A 9 7.60 -4.26 -2.02
N LEU A 10 7.17 -5.44 -2.46
CA LEU A 10 6.09 -6.18 -1.80
C LEU A 10 6.52 -6.72 -0.44
N VAL A 11 7.68 -7.37 -0.37
CA VAL A 11 8.16 -7.99 0.87
C VAL A 11 8.39 -6.94 1.97
N PRO A 12 9.07 -5.81 1.73
CA PRO A 12 9.23 -4.76 2.74
C PRO A 12 7.89 -4.16 3.16
N ALA A 13 6.93 -3.97 2.25
CA ALA A 13 5.63 -3.41 2.59
C ALA A 13 4.83 -4.35 3.51
N LEU A 14 4.84 -5.65 3.26
CA LEU A 14 4.22 -6.64 4.13
C LEU A 14 4.95 -6.74 5.49
N ALA A 15 6.28 -6.68 5.48
CA ALA A 15 7.07 -6.66 6.72
C ALA A 15 6.76 -5.42 7.58
N LEU A 16 6.54 -4.25 6.96
CA LEU A 16 6.10 -3.04 7.65
C LEU A 16 4.68 -3.19 8.23
N GLY A 17 3.77 -3.85 7.52
CA GLY A 17 2.45 -4.21 8.04
C GLY A 17 2.55 -5.08 9.30
N ALA A 18 3.33 -6.17 9.22
CA ALA A 18 3.56 -7.07 10.36
C ALA A 18 4.26 -6.36 11.54
N ALA A 19 5.24 -5.50 11.26
CA ALA A 19 5.89 -4.69 12.29
C ALA A 19 4.89 -3.73 12.95
N GLY A 20 3.99 -3.12 12.18
CA GLY A 20 2.93 -2.27 12.70
C GLY A 20 2.00 -3.00 13.68
N VAL A 21 1.68 -4.27 13.41
CA VAL A 21 0.95 -5.15 14.34
C VAL A 21 1.74 -5.38 15.62
N ALA A 22 3.00 -5.77 15.52
CA ALA A 22 3.84 -6.04 16.70
C ALA A 22 4.02 -4.79 17.59
N VAL A 23 4.17 -3.62 16.95
CA VAL A 23 4.22 -2.33 17.62
C VAL A 23 2.89 -2.05 18.33
N ALA A 24 1.75 -2.21 17.65
CA ALA A 24 0.43 -2.01 18.28
C ALA A 24 0.23 -2.92 19.51
N GLN A 25 0.62 -4.19 19.41
CA GLN A 25 0.57 -5.15 20.53
C GLN A 25 1.46 -4.76 21.72
N SER A 26 2.52 -3.98 21.48
CA SER A 26 3.41 -3.50 22.54
C SER A 26 2.78 -2.39 23.39
N PHE A 27 1.74 -1.71 22.90
CA PHE A 27 1.06 -0.63 23.60
C PHE A 27 -0.20 -1.07 24.36
N GLY A 28 -0.65 -2.32 24.21
CA GLY A 28 -1.77 -2.91 24.97
C GLY A 28 -3.17 -2.39 24.60
N ASP A 29 -3.31 -1.09 24.38
CA ASP A 29 -4.59 -0.40 24.13
C ASP A 29 -4.88 -0.18 22.65
N VAL A 30 -3.96 -0.55 21.75
CA VAL A 30 -4.09 -0.32 20.30
C VAL A 30 -4.52 -1.61 19.61
N ASP A 31 -5.65 -1.55 18.88
CA ASP A 31 -6.12 -2.66 18.07
C ASP A 31 -5.05 -3.07 17.01
N PRO A 32 -4.68 -4.37 16.93
CA PRO A 32 -3.71 -4.88 15.97
C PRO A 32 -4.04 -4.55 14.50
N GLY A 33 -5.33 -4.48 14.14
CA GLY A 33 -5.79 -4.14 12.80
C GLY A 33 -5.43 -2.71 12.41
N VAL A 34 -5.48 -1.77 13.35
CA VAL A 34 -4.99 -0.40 13.16
C VAL A 34 -3.48 -0.41 12.88
N GLY A 35 -2.73 -1.19 13.66
CA GLY A 35 -1.28 -1.38 13.46
C GLY A 35 -0.94 -1.90 12.05
N TRP A 36 -1.68 -2.92 11.59
CA TRP A 36 -1.52 -3.48 10.24
C TRP A 36 -1.79 -2.43 9.15
N VAL A 37 -2.93 -1.72 9.23
CA VAL A 37 -3.31 -0.71 8.23
C VAL A 37 -2.28 0.41 8.17
N LEU A 38 -1.78 0.90 9.31
CA LEU A 38 -0.75 1.93 9.31
C LEU A 38 0.55 1.42 8.67
N GLY A 39 1.02 0.24 9.07
CA GLY A 39 2.25 -0.35 8.54
C GLY A 39 2.21 -0.61 7.03
N ILE A 40 1.11 -1.16 6.53
CA ILE A 40 0.96 -1.46 5.10
C ILE A 40 0.82 -0.18 4.25
N ASN A 41 0.18 0.87 4.77
CA ASN A 41 0.10 2.17 4.08
C ASN A 41 1.48 2.84 4.02
N LEU A 42 2.28 2.73 5.09
CA LEU A 42 3.67 3.20 5.12
C LEU A 42 4.57 2.47 4.11
N GLY A 43 4.33 1.19 3.83
CA GLY A 43 5.05 0.45 2.78
C GLY A 43 4.53 0.68 1.36
N THR A 44 3.22 0.94 1.23
CA THR A 44 2.56 1.12 -0.07
C THR A 44 2.95 2.44 -0.73
N TYR A 45 2.97 3.56 0.00
CA TYR A 45 3.31 4.86 -0.59
C TYR A 45 4.74 4.91 -1.19
N PRO A 46 5.81 4.46 -0.51
CA PRO A 46 7.15 4.39 -1.07
C PRO A 46 7.23 3.50 -2.30
N THR A 47 6.50 2.38 -2.33
CA THR A 47 6.44 1.49 -3.50
C THR A 47 5.96 2.24 -4.75
N TRP A 48 4.91 3.05 -4.61
CA TRP A 48 4.39 3.89 -5.68
C TRP A 48 5.37 5.00 -6.09
N TRP A 49 6.08 5.59 -5.14
CA TRP A 49 7.11 6.59 -5.41
C TRP A 49 8.31 6.00 -6.17
N ILE A 50 8.77 4.82 -5.75
CA ILE A 50 9.84 4.07 -6.42
C ILE A 50 9.43 3.73 -7.85
N ASP A 51 8.20 3.25 -8.09
CA ASP A 51 7.71 2.98 -9.44
C ASP A 51 7.79 4.22 -10.36
N LYS A 52 7.34 5.39 -9.87
CA LYS A 52 7.46 6.65 -10.62
C LYS A 52 8.93 7.02 -10.89
N ARG A 53 9.81 6.88 -9.89
CA ARG A 53 11.23 7.23 -10.00
C ARG A 53 11.95 6.32 -10.99
N GLN A 54 11.63 5.03 -11.00
CA GLN A 54 12.18 4.05 -11.94
C GLN A 54 11.66 4.28 -13.35
N ALA A 55 10.40 4.70 -13.52
CA ALA A 55 9.85 5.06 -14.82
C ALA A 55 10.59 6.23 -15.48
N LYS A 56 11.15 7.16 -14.69
CA LYS A 56 11.98 8.27 -15.19
C LYS A 56 13.44 7.90 -15.49
N ARG A 57 13.96 6.87 -14.81
CA ARG A 57 15.37 6.46 -14.89
C ARG A 57 15.61 5.25 -15.79
N SER A 58 14.61 4.85 -16.58
CA SER A 58 14.63 3.60 -17.36
C SER A 58 14.97 2.36 -16.51
N GLY A 59 14.62 2.41 -15.23
CA GLY A 59 14.84 1.32 -14.28
C GLY A 59 13.76 0.25 -14.35
N PHE A 60 13.88 -0.77 -13.51
CA PHE A 60 12.90 -1.84 -13.40
C PHE A 60 11.56 -1.27 -12.88
N ARG A 61 10.49 -1.46 -13.66
CA ARG A 61 9.13 -1.07 -13.29
C ARG A 61 8.52 -2.09 -12.33
N VAL A 62 7.72 -1.61 -11.39
CA VAL A 62 6.98 -2.48 -10.47
C VAL A 62 5.82 -3.10 -11.23
N PRO A 63 5.61 -4.43 -11.14
CA PRO A 63 4.46 -5.08 -11.78
C PRO A 63 3.14 -4.47 -11.30
N GLU A 64 2.18 -4.29 -12.21
CA GLU A 64 0.89 -3.67 -11.87
C GLU A 64 0.10 -4.48 -10.84
N TRP A 65 0.19 -5.80 -10.92
CA TRP A 65 -0.43 -6.70 -9.96
C TRP A 65 0.05 -6.46 -8.53
N THR A 66 1.31 -6.09 -8.32
CA THR A 66 1.85 -5.80 -6.98
C THR A 66 1.19 -4.56 -6.37
N LEU A 67 0.93 -3.53 -7.18
CA LEU A 67 0.26 -2.31 -6.73
C LEU A 67 -1.20 -2.58 -6.33
N HIS A 68 -1.87 -3.43 -7.11
CA HIS A 68 -3.23 -3.88 -6.79
C HIS A 68 -3.25 -4.73 -5.51
N LEU A 69 -2.33 -5.67 -5.38
CA LEU A 69 -2.23 -6.54 -4.20
C LEU A 69 -2.00 -5.73 -2.92
N LEU A 70 -1.06 -4.78 -2.92
CA LEU A 70 -0.83 -3.87 -1.80
C LEU A 70 -2.07 -3.08 -1.41
N SER A 71 -2.84 -2.66 -2.41
CA SER A 71 -4.09 -1.92 -2.19
C SER A 71 -5.20 -2.82 -1.63
N MET A 72 -5.24 -4.08 -2.03
CA MET A 72 -6.20 -5.08 -1.53
C MET A 72 -5.94 -5.45 -0.06
N VAL A 73 -4.67 -5.55 0.36
CA VAL A 73 -4.31 -5.98 1.72
C VAL A 73 -4.38 -4.88 2.79
N GLY A 74 -4.78 -3.65 2.45
CA GLY A 74 -4.87 -2.55 3.41
C GLY A 74 -4.27 -1.22 2.93
N GLY A 75 -3.45 -1.23 1.86
CA GLY A 75 -2.73 -0.06 1.35
C GLY A 75 -3.54 0.86 0.43
N GLY A 76 -4.84 0.61 0.26
CA GLY A 76 -5.71 1.37 -0.65
C GLY A 76 -5.65 2.89 -0.46
N PRO A 77 -5.79 3.42 0.78
CA PRO A 77 -5.71 4.85 1.05
C PRO A 77 -4.37 5.47 0.62
N ALA A 78 -3.25 4.84 0.97
CA ALA A 78 -1.92 5.29 0.56
C ALA A 78 -1.72 5.21 -0.95
N ALA A 79 -2.28 4.20 -1.62
CA ALA A 79 -2.21 4.09 -3.08
C ALA A 79 -2.99 5.23 -3.77
N VAL A 80 -4.18 5.59 -3.29
CA VAL A 80 -4.94 6.74 -3.79
C VAL A 80 -4.21 8.05 -3.52
N LEU A 81 -3.65 8.20 -2.31
CA LEU A 81 -2.84 9.36 -1.96
C LEU A 81 -1.64 9.47 -2.90
N ALA A 82 -0.90 8.38 -3.12
CA ALA A 82 0.25 8.33 -4.01
C ALA A 82 -0.14 8.63 -5.46
N MET A 83 -1.28 8.11 -5.95
CA MET A 83 -1.79 8.45 -7.29
C MET A 83 -2.00 9.95 -7.45
N ARG A 84 -2.62 10.61 -6.46
CA ARG A 84 -2.94 12.05 -6.51
C ARG A 84 -1.70 12.92 -6.36
N THR A 85 -0.83 12.63 -5.39
CA THR A 85 0.39 13.42 -5.12
C THR A 85 1.42 13.23 -6.22
N LEU A 86 1.63 11.99 -6.67
CA LEU A 86 2.62 11.67 -7.69
C LEU A 86 2.08 11.90 -9.10
N ARG A 87 0.77 12.12 -9.28
CA ARG A 87 0.09 12.23 -10.59
C ARG A 87 0.53 11.09 -11.53
N HIS A 88 0.72 9.91 -10.96
CA HIS A 88 1.26 8.73 -11.64
C HIS A 88 0.16 7.71 -11.84
N LYS A 89 0.11 7.08 -13.02
CA LYS A 89 -0.93 6.12 -13.43
C LYS A 89 -2.37 6.64 -13.30
N THR A 90 -2.57 7.95 -13.44
CA THR A 90 -3.89 8.60 -13.42
C THR A 90 -4.63 8.55 -14.76
N ARG A 91 -4.09 7.93 -15.82
CA ARG A 91 -4.79 7.81 -17.12
C ARG A 91 -5.46 6.46 -17.36
N LYS A 92 -5.05 5.40 -16.64
CA LYS A 92 -5.64 4.06 -16.80
C LYS A 92 -6.92 3.97 -15.98
N ARG A 93 -8.07 3.71 -16.62
CA ARG A 93 -9.38 3.55 -15.96
C ARG A 93 -9.35 2.52 -14.83
N VAL A 94 -8.68 1.39 -15.05
CA VAL A 94 -8.53 0.34 -14.03
C VAL A 94 -7.94 0.91 -12.73
N PHE A 95 -6.92 1.76 -12.82
CA PHE A 95 -6.30 2.36 -11.64
C PHE A 95 -7.19 3.41 -10.97
N GLN A 96 -7.88 4.22 -11.77
CA GLN A 96 -8.80 5.27 -11.29
C GLN A 96 -10.03 4.71 -10.56
N ILE A 97 -10.51 3.53 -10.93
CA ILE A 97 -11.69 2.92 -10.31
C ILE A 97 -11.28 2.01 -9.16
N LEU A 98 -10.32 1.11 -9.40
CA LEU A 98 -9.98 0.05 -8.45
C LEU A 98 -9.35 0.59 -7.17
N HIS A 99 -8.44 1.56 -7.24
CA HIS A 99 -7.76 2.04 -6.03
C HIS A 99 -8.66 2.86 -5.09
N PRO A 100 -9.49 3.80 -5.58
CA PRO A 100 -10.49 4.45 -4.74
C PRO A 100 -11.53 3.49 -4.17
N LEU A 101 -11.98 2.51 -4.96
CA LEU A 101 -12.89 1.48 -4.48
C LEU A 101 -12.27 0.65 -3.34
N LEU A 102 -11.02 0.18 -3.53
CA LEU A 102 -10.29 -0.54 -2.50
C LEU A 102 -10.01 0.35 -1.28
N ALA A 103 -9.69 1.63 -1.46
CA ALA A 103 -9.52 2.55 -0.35
C ALA A 103 -10.80 2.70 0.48
N ALA A 104 -11.95 2.87 -0.17
CA ALA A 104 -13.24 2.94 0.50
C ALA A 104 -13.56 1.63 1.24
N LEU A 105 -13.31 0.48 0.60
CA LEU A 105 -13.52 -0.83 1.22
C LEU A 105 -12.63 -1.04 2.45
N ASN A 106 -11.35 -0.66 2.38
CA ASN A 106 -10.43 -0.78 3.52
C ASN A 106 -10.87 0.09 4.70
N VAL A 107 -11.30 1.34 4.43
CA VAL A 107 -11.78 2.25 5.49
C VAL A 107 -13.09 1.74 6.09
N ALA A 108 -14.02 1.25 5.26
CA ALA A 108 -15.28 0.68 5.73
C ALA A 108 -15.05 -0.60 6.55
N ALA A 109 -14.17 -1.49 6.10
CA ALA A 109 -13.83 -2.72 6.81
C ALA A 109 -13.15 -2.44 8.15
N LEU A 110 -12.20 -1.48 8.20
CA LEU A 110 -11.57 -1.06 9.45
C LEU A 110 -12.59 -0.40 10.39
N GLY A 111 -13.46 0.47 9.87
CA GLY A 111 -14.50 1.12 10.66
C GLY A 111 -15.48 0.10 11.26
N TRP A 112 -15.91 -0.87 10.46
CA TRP A 112 -16.76 -1.97 10.94
C TRP A 112 -16.06 -2.81 12.01
N TRP A 113 -14.79 -3.17 11.78
CA TRP A 113 -13.98 -3.94 12.74
C TRP A 113 -13.81 -3.23 14.09
N LEU A 114 -13.71 -1.91 14.09
CA LEU A 114 -13.59 -1.12 15.33
C LEU A 114 -14.92 -0.91 16.06
N MET A 115 -16.05 -1.19 15.41
CA MET A 115 -17.41 -1.01 15.97
C MET A 115 -18.01 -2.30 16.56
N GLN A 116 -17.38 -3.45 16.34
CA GLN A 116 -17.84 -4.76 16.83
C GLN A 116 -17.28 -5.12 18.21
#